data_AF-A0A842VCZ5-F1
#
_entry.id   AF-A0A842VCZ5-F1
#
_cell.length_a   1.000
_cell.length_b   1.000
_cell.length_c   1.000
_cell.angle_alpha   90.00
_cell.angle_beta   90.00
_cell.angle_gamma   90.00
#
_symmetry.space_group_name_H-M   'P 1'
#
loop_
_entity.id
_entity.type
_entity.pdbx_description
1 polymer ?
#
loop_
_entity_poly.entity_id
_entity_poly.type
_entity_poly.pdbx_seq_one_letter_code
_entity_poly.pdbx_strand_id
1 'polypeptide(L)'
;MKAGILLVLLILAGCAMNQPPEKHNLEPTPENPFPDYQPKTSQDTIEDVMPEVGSPQLREQLASLTPATLDNAKELLELYLEYAQKAQQHPGETVQGNPILGAPEQHYKPSEEEVILSKVGMLLNDLKKNVPAPTLKKHFEEQGLVETIVHYPVFIVTHADVMGSGRFFYIEMEWKDILLP
;
A
#
# COMPACT_ATOMS: atom_id res chain seq x y z
N MET A 1 47.22 56.02 -52.89
CA MET A 1 46.17 56.05 -51.86
C MET A 1 46.80 56.38 -50.52
N LYS A 2 46.30 57.43 -49.86
CA LYS A 2 46.73 57.98 -48.56
C LYS A 2 46.71 56.87 -47.49
N ALA A 3 47.82 56.58 -46.80
CA ALA A 3 48.28 57.20 -45.55
C ALA A 3 47.22 57.22 -44.44
N GLY A 4 47.48 56.57 -43.30
CA GLY A 4 46.62 56.78 -42.12
C GLY A 4 46.73 55.83 -40.93
N ILE A 5 47.91 55.74 -40.31
CA ILE A 5 48.10 55.85 -38.84
C ILE A 5 47.55 54.71 -37.95
N LEU A 6 48.53 53.96 -37.43
CA LEU A 6 48.57 53.27 -36.16
C LEU A 6 48.36 54.27 -34.99
N LEU A 7 47.40 54.03 -34.10
CA LEU A 7 47.39 54.64 -32.76
C LEU A 7 47.11 53.58 -31.70
N VAL A 8 48.16 53.25 -30.95
CA VAL A 8 48.09 52.62 -29.63
C VAL A 8 47.95 53.76 -28.63
N LEU A 9 46.98 53.70 -27.72
CA LEU A 9 47.08 54.41 -26.44
C LEU A 9 46.36 53.69 -25.30
N LEU A 10 47.03 53.74 -24.15
CA LEU A 10 46.84 53.01 -22.90
C LEU A 10 45.61 53.40 -22.06
N ILE A 11 45.10 52.37 -21.36
CA ILE A 11 44.73 52.28 -19.93
C ILE A 11 44.02 53.47 -19.27
N LEU A 12 42.81 53.21 -18.73
CA LEU A 12 42.41 53.68 -17.41
C LEU A 12 41.54 52.64 -16.71
N ALA A 13 42.00 52.22 -15.54
CA ALA A 13 41.28 51.40 -14.60
C ALA A 13 40.01 52.12 -14.12
N GLY A 14 38.89 51.41 -14.12
CA GLY A 14 37.65 51.84 -13.50
C GLY A 14 36.96 50.64 -12.90
N CYS A 15 37.17 50.41 -11.61
CA CYS A 15 36.34 49.54 -10.80
C CYS A 15 34.88 50.03 -10.90
N ALA A 16 34.00 49.22 -11.47
CA ALA A 16 32.56 49.44 -11.40
C ALA A 16 31.86 48.14 -11.04
N MET A 17 31.80 47.93 -9.71
CA MET A 17 30.70 47.36 -8.95
C MET A 17 29.98 46.12 -9.53
N ASN A 18 30.24 44.98 -8.91
CA ASN A 18 29.26 43.89 -8.77
C ASN A 18 27.93 44.50 -8.32
N GLN A 19 26.95 44.58 -9.23
CA GLN A 19 25.57 44.69 -8.80
C GLN A 19 25.20 43.33 -8.17
N PRO A 20 24.74 43.29 -6.90
CA PRO A 20 24.20 42.06 -6.36
C PRO A 20 23.01 41.63 -7.23
N PRO A 21 22.81 40.32 -7.46
CA PRO A 21 21.65 39.85 -8.20
C PRO A 21 20.40 40.41 -7.54
N GLU A 22 19.54 41.04 -8.35
CA GLU A 22 18.23 41.49 -7.92
C GLU A 22 17.54 40.34 -7.19
N LYS A 23 17.14 40.60 -5.95
CA LYS A 23 16.24 39.70 -5.24
C LYS A 23 14.96 39.67 -6.05
N HIS A 24 14.79 38.65 -6.89
CA HIS A 24 13.46 38.23 -7.31
C HIS A 24 12.69 37.95 -6.01
N ASN A 25 11.80 38.87 -5.66
CA ASN A 25 10.76 38.59 -4.69
C ASN A 25 10.03 37.37 -5.25
N LEU A 26 10.29 36.21 -4.63
CA LEU A 26 9.48 35.03 -4.83
C LEU A 26 8.05 35.49 -4.57
N GLU A 27 7.20 35.34 -5.58
CA GLU A 27 5.76 35.49 -5.42
C GLU A 27 5.34 34.73 -4.14
N PRO A 28 4.38 35.26 -3.35
CA PRO A 28 3.94 34.57 -2.15
C PRO A 28 3.58 33.14 -2.54
N THR A 29 4.24 32.17 -1.90
CA THR A 29 3.97 30.75 -2.09
C THR A 29 2.45 30.58 -2.04
N PRO A 30 1.80 30.07 -3.09
CA PRO A 30 0.35 29.93 -3.08
C PRO A 30 -0.05 29.19 -1.81
N GLU A 31 -1.02 29.75 -1.08
CA GLU A 31 -1.60 29.11 0.10
C GLU A 31 -1.89 27.65 -0.23
N ASN A 32 -1.40 26.72 0.59
CA ASN A 32 -1.60 25.29 0.36
C ASN A 32 -3.10 25.06 0.13
N PRO A 33 -3.54 24.67 -1.08
CA PRO A 33 -4.96 24.55 -1.42
C PRO A 33 -5.66 23.45 -0.61
N PHE A 34 -4.88 22.62 0.09
CA PHE A 34 -5.37 21.57 0.96
C PHE A 34 -4.65 21.66 2.31
N PRO A 35 -4.99 22.66 3.16
CA PRO A 35 -4.32 22.88 4.43
C PRO A 35 -4.44 21.67 5.38
N ASP A 36 -5.47 20.85 5.18
CA ASP A 36 -5.73 19.65 5.95
C ASP A 36 -5.18 18.36 5.31
N TYR A 37 -4.60 18.44 4.10
CA TYR A 37 -4.02 17.26 3.45
C TYR A 37 -2.71 16.87 4.13
N GLN A 38 -2.72 15.73 4.79
CA GLN A 38 -1.52 15.05 5.23
C GLN A 38 -1.28 13.83 4.34
N PRO A 39 -0.12 13.73 3.66
CA PRO A 39 0.24 12.52 2.95
C PRO A 39 0.25 11.33 3.93
N LYS A 40 -0.31 10.21 3.49
CA LYS A 40 -0.25 8.96 4.25
C LYS A 40 1.22 8.56 4.45
N THR A 41 1.58 8.20 5.68
CA THR A 41 2.93 7.76 6.06
C THR A 41 3.04 6.26 6.30
N SER A 42 1.90 5.57 6.44
CA SER A 42 1.83 4.11 6.53
C SER A 42 1.88 3.45 5.16
N GLN A 43 2.26 2.17 5.14
CA GLN A 43 2.23 1.36 3.92
C GLN A 43 0.80 1.22 3.38
N ASP A 44 0.68 1.01 2.07
CA ASP A 44 -0.58 0.68 1.43
C ASP A 44 -1.01 -0.74 1.77
N THR A 45 -2.31 -0.88 1.95
CA THR A 45 -2.98 -2.10 2.38
C THR A 45 -4.16 -2.36 1.47
N ILE A 46 -4.68 -3.57 1.53
CA ILE A 46 -5.89 -3.92 0.76
C ILE A 46 -7.09 -3.04 1.13
N GLU A 47 -7.12 -2.50 2.36
CA GLU A 47 -8.17 -1.61 2.85
C GLU A 47 -8.16 -0.25 2.10
N ASP A 48 -7.00 0.21 1.62
CA ASP A 48 -6.86 1.47 0.89
C ASP A 48 -7.47 1.42 -0.51
N VAL A 49 -7.52 0.22 -1.11
CA VAL A 49 -8.02 -0.01 -2.46
C VAL A 49 -9.47 -0.49 -2.48
N MET A 50 -10.07 -0.76 -1.32
CA MET A 50 -11.48 -1.17 -1.20
C MET A 50 -12.51 -0.20 -1.80
N PRO A 51 -12.27 1.12 -1.88
CA PRO A 51 -13.06 2.02 -2.73
C PRO A 51 -13.27 1.52 -4.15
N GLU A 52 -12.25 0.86 -4.71
CA GLU A 52 -12.19 0.39 -6.10
C GLU A 52 -12.49 -1.12 -6.22
N VAL A 53 -12.12 -1.92 -5.22
CA VAL A 53 -12.22 -3.39 -5.28
C VAL A 53 -13.31 -4.01 -4.40
N GLY A 54 -13.92 -3.25 -3.48
CA GLY A 54 -14.80 -3.81 -2.45
C GLY A 54 -16.18 -3.16 -2.36
N SER A 55 -17.21 -3.99 -2.26
CA SER A 55 -18.58 -3.55 -1.96
C SER A 55 -18.68 -2.90 -0.56
N PRO A 56 -19.70 -2.07 -0.30
CA PRO A 56 -20.02 -1.61 1.05
C PRO A 56 -20.17 -2.77 2.05
N GLN A 57 -20.74 -3.89 1.61
CA GLN A 57 -20.93 -5.10 2.40
C GLN A 57 -19.59 -5.71 2.84
N LEU A 58 -18.62 -5.80 1.93
CA LEU A 58 -17.28 -6.27 2.25
C LEU A 58 -16.63 -5.40 3.34
N ARG A 59 -16.79 -4.07 3.29
CA ARG A 59 -16.23 -3.17 4.30
C ARG A 59 -16.85 -3.37 5.67
N GLU A 60 -18.17 -3.52 5.72
CA GLU A 60 -18.88 -3.84 6.97
C GLU A 60 -18.43 -5.19 7.54
N GLN A 61 -18.27 -6.19 6.69
CA GLN A 61 -17.77 -7.51 7.08
C GLN A 61 -16.36 -7.40 7.67
N LEU A 62 -15.41 -6.75 6.98
CA LEU A 62 -14.06 -6.60 7.50
C LEU A 62 -14.02 -5.79 8.81
N ALA A 63 -14.84 -4.75 8.94
CA ALA A 63 -14.94 -3.96 10.16
C ALA A 63 -15.53 -4.75 11.34
N SER A 64 -16.35 -5.78 11.07
CA SER A 64 -16.91 -6.66 12.10
C SER A 64 -15.94 -7.72 12.61
N LEU A 65 -14.83 -7.97 11.89
CA LEU A 65 -13.81 -8.92 12.32
C LEU A 65 -13.03 -8.37 13.51
N THR A 66 -13.18 -9.03 14.66
CA THR A 66 -12.46 -8.66 15.88
C THR A 66 -11.04 -9.23 15.88
N PRO A 67 -10.09 -8.59 16.58
CA PRO A 67 -8.76 -9.15 16.78
C PRO A 67 -8.83 -10.59 17.34
N ALA A 68 -7.94 -11.46 16.88
CA ALA A 68 -7.92 -12.83 17.35
C ALA A 68 -7.50 -12.92 18.82
N THR A 69 -8.29 -13.66 19.61
CA THR A 69 -8.04 -14.04 20.99
C THR A 69 -8.19 -15.56 21.11
N LEU A 70 -7.89 -16.12 22.28
CA LEU A 70 -8.19 -17.53 22.53
C LEU A 70 -9.70 -17.79 22.44
N ASP A 71 -10.50 -16.91 23.05
CA ASP A 71 -11.95 -17.06 23.17
C ASP A 71 -12.67 -17.13 21.82
N ASN A 72 -12.20 -16.41 20.80
CA ASN A 72 -12.79 -16.39 19.45
C ASN A 72 -12.03 -17.24 18.41
N ALA A 73 -10.98 -17.97 18.80
CA ALA A 73 -10.11 -18.69 17.87
C ALA A 73 -10.87 -19.74 17.02
N LYS A 74 -11.84 -20.42 17.63
CA LYS A 74 -12.68 -21.41 16.95
C LYS A 74 -13.62 -20.76 15.93
N GLU A 75 -14.25 -19.66 16.28
CA GLU A 75 -15.13 -18.92 15.36
C GLU A 75 -14.35 -18.41 14.16
N LEU A 76 -13.12 -17.92 14.37
CA LEU A 76 -12.22 -17.52 13.29
C LEU A 76 -11.79 -18.69 12.40
N LEU A 77 -11.59 -19.88 12.97
CA LEU A 77 -11.30 -21.09 12.20
C LEU A 77 -12.48 -21.56 11.36
N GLU A 78 -13.69 -21.53 11.92
CA GLU A 78 -14.92 -21.84 11.18
C GLU A 78 -15.12 -20.86 10.02
N LEU A 79 -14.89 -19.57 10.28
CA LEU A 79 -14.93 -18.52 9.27
C LEU A 79 -13.85 -18.72 8.20
N TYR A 80 -12.63 -19.10 8.59
CA TYR A 80 -11.56 -19.45 7.66
C TYR A 80 -12.00 -20.59 6.73
N LEU A 81 -12.55 -21.67 7.26
CA LEU A 81 -13.00 -22.81 6.45
C LEU A 81 -14.08 -22.41 5.45
N GLU A 82 -15.03 -21.59 5.88
CA GLU A 82 -16.08 -21.04 5.01
C GLU A 82 -15.47 -20.23 3.85
N TYR A 83 -14.63 -19.26 4.16
CA TYR A 83 -14.06 -18.38 3.13
C TYR A 83 -12.99 -19.06 2.29
N ALA A 84 -12.28 -20.07 2.80
CA ALA A 84 -11.39 -20.90 2.00
C ALA A 84 -12.16 -21.63 0.89
N GLN A 85 -13.33 -22.17 1.21
CA GLN A 85 -14.20 -22.79 0.22
C GLN A 85 -14.75 -21.77 -0.78
N LYS A 86 -15.24 -20.62 -0.30
CA LYS A 86 -15.81 -19.60 -1.19
C LYS A 86 -14.76 -18.97 -2.10
N ALA A 87 -13.55 -18.70 -1.61
CA ALA A 87 -12.45 -18.16 -2.41
C ALA A 87 -12.00 -19.14 -3.52
N GLN A 88 -12.09 -20.45 -3.29
CA GLN A 88 -11.87 -21.44 -4.35
C GLN A 88 -12.95 -21.42 -5.43
N GLN A 89 -14.19 -21.10 -5.06
CA GLN A 89 -15.33 -21.01 -5.99
C GLN A 89 -15.34 -19.68 -6.74
N HIS A 90 -14.89 -18.61 -6.10
CA HIS A 90 -14.80 -17.26 -6.64
C HIS A 90 -13.36 -16.74 -6.49
N PRO A 91 -12.39 -17.30 -7.24
CA PRO A 91 -11.03 -16.81 -7.20
C PRO A 91 -10.95 -15.41 -7.83
N GLY A 92 -9.99 -14.63 -7.39
CA GLY A 92 -9.58 -13.42 -8.08
C GLY A 92 -8.94 -13.73 -9.43
N GLU A 93 -8.50 -12.69 -10.11
CA GLU A 93 -7.93 -12.80 -11.45
C GLU A 93 -6.67 -11.96 -11.62
N THR A 94 -5.72 -12.49 -12.39
CA THR A 94 -4.61 -11.71 -12.92
C THR A 94 -5.08 -10.91 -14.11
N VAL A 95 -4.94 -9.59 -14.05
CA VAL A 95 -5.35 -8.66 -15.10
C VAL A 95 -4.13 -7.95 -15.68
N GLN A 96 -4.24 -7.53 -16.94
CA GLN A 96 -3.19 -6.78 -17.61
C GLN A 96 -3.12 -5.35 -17.04
N GLY A 97 -1.93 -4.94 -16.62
CA GLY A 97 -1.70 -3.59 -16.16
C GLY A 97 -1.57 -2.60 -17.31
N ASN A 98 -1.87 -1.33 -17.03
CA ASN A 98 -1.64 -0.24 -17.98
C ASN A 98 -0.29 0.44 -17.69
N PRO A 99 0.76 0.20 -18.50
CA PRO A 99 2.10 0.74 -18.24
C PRO A 99 2.16 2.27 -18.32
N ILE A 100 1.22 2.91 -19.04
CA ILE A 100 1.13 4.40 -19.10
C ILE A 100 0.79 4.97 -17.72
N LEU A 101 0.07 4.21 -16.90
CA LEU A 101 -0.30 4.58 -15.53
C LEU A 101 0.73 4.10 -14.49
N GLY A 102 1.90 3.60 -14.92
CA GLY A 102 2.93 3.05 -14.04
C GLY A 102 2.60 1.66 -13.48
N ALA A 103 1.65 0.94 -14.08
CA ALA A 103 1.31 -0.41 -13.67
C ALA A 103 2.43 -1.40 -14.02
N PRO A 104 2.63 -2.47 -13.20
CA PRO A 104 3.35 -3.65 -13.66
C PRO A 104 2.64 -4.29 -14.88
N GLU A 105 3.33 -5.17 -15.62
CA GLU A 105 2.73 -5.83 -16.80
C GLU A 105 1.43 -6.57 -16.46
N GLN A 106 1.39 -7.16 -15.27
CA GLN A 106 0.23 -7.84 -14.70
C GLN A 106 0.08 -7.44 -13.24
N HIS A 107 -1.17 -7.35 -12.78
CA HIS A 107 -1.49 -7.24 -11.37
C HIS A 107 -2.67 -8.13 -11.03
N TYR A 108 -2.82 -8.43 -9.74
CA TYR A 108 -3.92 -9.23 -9.24
C TYR A 108 -5.12 -8.33 -8.92
N LYS A 109 -6.32 -8.88 -9.15
CA LYS A 109 -7.58 -8.30 -8.70
C LYS A 109 -8.27 -9.36 -7.82
N PRO A 110 -8.21 -9.19 -6.49
CA PRO A 110 -8.77 -10.19 -5.58
C PRO A 110 -10.29 -10.20 -5.61
N SER A 111 -10.88 -11.35 -5.32
CA SER A 111 -12.31 -11.43 -5.00
C SER A 111 -12.58 -10.95 -3.57
N GLU A 112 -13.83 -10.63 -3.27
CA GLU A 112 -14.23 -10.25 -1.90
C GLU A 112 -13.95 -11.37 -0.90
N GLU A 113 -14.18 -12.61 -1.32
CA GLU A 113 -13.91 -13.82 -0.56
C GLU A 113 -12.43 -13.95 -0.19
N GLU A 114 -11.52 -13.70 -1.14
CA GLU A 114 -10.08 -13.76 -0.90
C GLU A 114 -9.62 -12.64 0.04
N VAL A 115 -10.22 -11.44 -0.03
CA VAL A 115 -9.94 -10.34 0.90
C VAL A 115 -10.31 -10.74 2.33
N ILE A 116 -11.47 -11.36 2.52
CA ILE A 116 -11.90 -11.83 3.84
C ILE A 116 -11.00 -12.98 4.32
N LEU A 117 -10.71 -13.95 3.44
CA LEU A 117 -9.82 -15.07 3.74
C LEU A 117 -8.43 -14.57 4.18
N SER A 118 -7.90 -13.56 3.49
CA SER A 118 -6.64 -12.91 3.85
C SER A 118 -6.69 -12.31 5.25
N LYS A 119 -7.73 -11.52 5.55
CA LYS A 119 -7.88 -10.89 6.86
C LYS A 119 -7.99 -11.92 7.99
N VAL A 120 -8.81 -12.96 7.82
CA VAL A 120 -8.98 -14.02 8.82
C VAL A 120 -7.66 -14.78 9.03
N GLY A 121 -6.96 -15.13 7.94
CA GLY A 121 -5.66 -15.79 8.03
C GLY A 121 -4.60 -14.94 8.73
N MET A 122 -4.59 -13.62 8.50
CA MET A 122 -3.73 -12.69 9.23
C MET A 122 -4.05 -12.66 10.73
N LEU A 123 -5.33 -12.60 11.09
CA LEU A 123 -5.76 -12.61 12.50
C LEU A 123 -5.32 -13.91 13.21
N LEU A 124 -5.50 -15.07 12.57
CA LEU A 124 -5.04 -16.36 13.10
C LEU A 124 -3.50 -16.44 13.22
N ASN A 125 -2.77 -15.87 12.27
CA ASN A 125 -1.31 -15.78 12.34
C ASN A 125 -0.86 -14.89 13.52
N ASP A 126 -1.56 -13.79 13.75
CA ASP A 126 -1.27 -12.89 14.88
C ASP A 126 -1.56 -13.58 16.22
N LEU A 127 -2.63 -14.36 16.31
CA LEU A 127 -2.89 -15.19 17.49
C LEU A 127 -1.73 -16.15 17.76
N LYS A 128 -1.27 -16.86 16.71
CA LYS A 128 -0.13 -17.79 16.79
C LYS A 128 1.17 -17.12 17.24
N LYS A 129 1.42 -15.89 16.79
CA LYS A 129 2.63 -15.14 17.15
C LYS A 129 2.60 -14.59 18.57
N ASN A 130 1.41 -14.19 19.05
CA ASN A 130 1.27 -13.47 20.31
C ASN A 130 0.93 -14.39 21.50
N VAL A 131 0.43 -15.61 21.25
CA VAL A 131 0.12 -16.59 22.30
C VAL A 131 1.23 -17.64 22.38
N PRO A 132 1.74 -17.97 23.59
CA PRO A 132 2.70 -19.06 23.75
C PRO A 132 2.15 -20.39 23.21
N ALA A 133 2.95 -21.08 22.39
CA ALA A 133 2.53 -22.33 21.75
C ALA A 133 1.93 -23.38 22.70
N PRO A 134 2.44 -23.61 23.94
CA PRO A 134 1.82 -24.54 24.88
C PRO A 134 0.41 -24.13 25.31
N THR A 135 0.17 -22.83 25.47
CA THR A 135 -1.14 -22.28 25.83
C THR A 135 -2.13 -22.44 24.69
N LEU A 136 -1.69 -22.10 23.47
CA LEU A 136 -2.51 -22.23 22.26
C LEU A 136 -2.91 -23.68 22.01
N LYS A 137 -1.96 -24.61 22.08
CA LYS A 137 -2.20 -26.04 21.92
C LYS A 137 -3.20 -26.58 22.94
N LYS A 138 -2.99 -26.30 24.22
CA LYS A 138 -3.91 -26.73 25.29
C LYS A 138 -5.33 -26.21 25.03
N HIS A 139 -5.46 -24.96 24.62
CA HIS A 139 -6.76 -24.38 24.35
C HIS A 139 -7.45 -25.05 23.14
N PHE A 140 -6.72 -25.32 22.07
CA PHE A 140 -7.25 -26.02 20.90
C PHE A 140 -7.69 -27.45 21.24
N GLU A 141 -6.89 -28.18 22.03
CA GLU A 141 -7.26 -29.50 22.55
C GLU A 141 -8.53 -29.46 23.42
N GLU A 142 -8.66 -28.46 24.32
CA GLU A 142 -9.86 -28.25 25.14
C GLU A 142 -11.12 -27.95 24.31
N GLN A 143 -10.95 -27.31 23.15
CA GLN A 143 -12.03 -27.03 22.21
C GLN A 143 -12.30 -28.17 21.21
N GLY A 144 -11.53 -29.26 21.27
CA GLY A 144 -11.62 -30.38 20.33
C GLY A 144 -11.18 -30.04 18.91
N LEU A 145 -10.36 -28.98 18.77
CA LEU A 145 -9.76 -28.61 17.49
C LEU A 145 -8.56 -29.50 17.21
N VAL A 146 -8.43 -29.89 15.93
CA VAL A 146 -7.28 -30.65 15.45
C VAL A 146 -6.25 -29.71 14.86
N GLU A 147 -4.98 -30.14 14.90
CA GLU A 147 -3.89 -29.46 14.21
C GLU A 147 -4.28 -29.19 12.76
N THR A 148 -4.23 -27.91 12.36
CA THR A 148 -4.80 -27.43 11.10
C THR A 148 -3.78 -26.53 10.39
N ILE A 149 -3.57 -26.78 9.09
CA ILE A 149 -2.82 -25.87 8.22
C ILE A 149 -3.81 -24.86 7.65
N VAL A 150 -3.56 -23.58 7.93
CA VAL A 150 -4.30 -22.45 7.39
C VAL A 150 -3.50 -21.88 6.23
N HIS A 151 -4.06 -21.97 5.02
CA HIS A 151 -3.51 -21.47 3.77
C HIS A 151 -4.31 -20.23 3.34
N TYR A 152 -3.68 -19.06 3.28
CA TYR A 152 -4.39 -17.81 3.01
C TYR A 152 -3.57 -16.85 2.14
N PRO A 153 -4.23 -16.02 1.32
CA PRO A 153 -3.53 -15.05 0.49
C PRO A 153 -3.10 -13.84 1.31
N VAL A 154 -1.98 -13.24 0.94
CA VAL A 154 -1.52 -11.94 1.41
C VAL A 154 -1.39 -11.03 0.20
N PHE A 155 -1.96 -9.84 0.32
CA PHE A 155 -1.95 -8.84 -0.74
C PHE A 155 -0.88 -7.80 -0.46
N ILE A 156 0.00 -7.61 -1.43
CA ILE A 156 1.02 -6.56 -1.42
C ILE A 156 0.48 -5.44 -2.30
N VAL A 157 0.14 -4.31 -1.70
CA VAL A 157 -0.41 -3.16 -2.41
C VAL A 157 0.70 -2.16 -2.71
N THR A 158 0.77 -1.74 -3.95
CA THR A 158 1.65 -0.69 -4.44
C THR A 158 0.80 0.39 -5.12
N HIS A 159 1.34 1.60 -5.24
CA HIS A 159 0.69 2.65 -6.01
C HIS A 159 1.66 3.35 -6.95
N ALA A 160 1.11 3.96 -8.00
CA ALA A 160 1.79 4.93 -8.84
C ALA A 160 1.03 6.26 -8.81
N ASP A 161 1.76 7.35 -8.58
CA ASP A 161 1.24 8.70 -8.69
C ASP A 161 1.54 9.24 -10.10
N VAL A 162 0.48 9.48 -10.88
CA VAL A 162 0.58 9.98 -12.25
C VAL A 162 0.16 11.45 -12.28
N MET A 163 1.09 12.31 -12.69
CA MET A 163 0.87 13.77 -12.74
C MET A 163 -0.37 14.11 -13.56
N GLY A 164 -1.34 14.78 -12.93
CA GLY A 164 -2.60 15.19 -13.55
C GLY A 164 -3.66 14.09 -13.73
N SER A 165 -3.35 12.83 -13.39
CA SER A 165 -4.29 11.70 -13.49
C SER A 165 -4.64 11.06 -12.14
N GLY A 166 -3.86 11.35 -11.10
CA GLY A 166 -4.12 10.89 -9.74
C GLY A 166 -3.27 9.69 -9.33
N ARG A 167 -3.72 9.00 -8.29
CA ARG A 167 -3.08 7.81 -7.72
C ARG A 167 -3.77 6.55 -8.23
N PHE A 168 -2.99 5.58 -8.66
CA PHE A 168 -3.45 4.28 -9.12
C PHE A 168 -2.83 3.18 -8.26
N PHE A 169 -3.61 2.16 -7.94
CA PHE A 169 -3.16 1.07 -7.08
C PHE A 169 -3.02 -0.25 -7.84
N TYR A 170 -2.03 -1.04 -7.44
CA TYR A 170 -1.71 -2.34 -8.01
C TYR A 170 -1.47 -3.34 -6.90
N ILE A 171 -1.95 -4.56 -7.09
CA ILE A 171 -1.92 -5.60 -6.06
C ILE A 171 -1.12 -6.78 -6.60
N GLU A 172 -0.19 -7.27 -5.79
CA GLU A 172 0.40 -8.60 -5.95
C GLU A 172 -0.16 -9.53 -4.87
N MET A 173 -0.18 -10.83 -5.14
CA MET A 173 -0.69 -11.84 -4.21
C MET A 173 0.37 -12.90 -3.96
N GLU A 174 0.58 -13.22 -2.68
CA GLU A 174 1.36 -14.37 -2.24
C GLU A 174 0.52 -15.26 -1.31
N TRP A 175 0.67 -16.58 -1.40
CA TRP A 175 0.03 -17.50 -0.47
C TRP A 175 0.93 -17.77 0.75
N LYS A 176 0.33 -17.85 1.94
CA LYS A 176 1.02 -18.20 3.18
C LYS A 176 0.37 -19.36 3.89
N ASP A 177 1.23 -20.18 4.49
CA ASP A 177 0.84 -21.28 5.37
C ASP A 177 1.16 -20.95 6.82
N ILE A 178 0.21 -21.22 7.71
CA ILE A 178 0.46 -21.31 9.14
C ILE A 178 -0.05 -22.65 9.67
N LEU A 179 0.82 -23.34 10.39
CA LEU A 179 0.42 -24.50 11.19
C LEU A 179 -0.14 -24.02 12.53
N LEU A 180 -1.42 -24.27 12.78
CA LEU A 180 -2.06 -24.08 14.09
C LEU A 180 -2.09 -25.43 14.83
N PRO A 181 -1.77 -25.43 16.13
CA PRO A 181 -1.57 -26.64 16.92
C PRO A 181 -2.84 -27.43 17.18
#